data_AF-A0A699SGU8-F1
#
_entry.id   AF-A0A699SGU8-F1
#
_cell.length_a   1.000
_cell.length_b   1.000
_cell.length_c   1.000
_cell.angle_alpha   90.00
_cell.angle_beta   90.00
_cell.angle_gamma   90.00
#
_symmetry.space_group_name_H-M   'P 1'
#
loop_
_entity.id
_entity.type
_entity.pdbx_description
1 polymer ?
#
loop_
_entity_poly.entity_id
_entity_poly.type
_entity_poly.pdbx_seq_one_letter_code
_entity_poly.pdbx_strand_id
1 'polypeptide(L)'
;MRQRRWLELLSDYDYDIRYYPGKVNVVTDALSRKERDVPLRVRALVMTISLDLPKQILAAQIEALKPENLKKEDVGGMIRTDIPKERLEPRADGNLCLNDRSWLPCYGD
;
A
#
# COMPACT_ATOMS: atom_id res chain seq x y z
N MET A 1 10.34 1.89 26.49
CA MET A 1 11.34 0.79 26.57
C MET A 1 12.59 0.98 25.69
N ARG A 2 12.61 1.81 24.63
CA ARG A 2 13.83 1.98 23.81
C ARG A 2 14.94 2.79 24.50
N GLN A 3 14.60 3.87 25.22
CA GLN A 3 15.60 4.76 25.84
C GLN A 3 16.47 4.08 26.91
N ARG A 4 15.89 3.20 27.76
CA ARG A 4 16.66 2.51 28.83
C ARG A 4 17.78 1.61 28.29
N ARG A 5 17.55 0.90 27.17
CA ARG A 5 18.57 0.04 26.56
C ARG A 5 19.77 0.83 26.01
N TRP A 6 19.58 2.09 25.62
CA TRP A 6 20.65 2.94 25.12
C TRP A 6 21.48 3.56 26.26
N LEU A 7 20.92 3.70 27.46
CA LEU A 7 21.64 4.28 28.60
C LEU A 7 22.78 3.39 29.09
N GLU A 8 22.58 2.07 29.12
CA GLU A 8 23.63 1.09 29.46
C GLU A 8 24.79 1.13 28.45
N LEU A 9 24.48 1.29 27.16
CA LEU A 9 25.51 1.39 26.12
C LEU A 9 26.28 2.72 26.19
N LEU A 10 25.58 3.81 26.48
CA LEU A 10 26.18 5.14 26.56
C LEU A 10 27.05 5.31 27.82
N SER A 11 26.78 4.58 28.91
CA SER A 11 27.60 4.66 30.12
C SER A 11 29.02 4.12 29.96
N ASP A 12 29.25 3.29 28.95
CA ASP A 12 30.58 2.74 28.64
C ASP A 12 31.49 3.74 27.91
N TYR A 13 30.94 4.88 27.46
CA TYR A 13 31.66 5.94 26.76
C TYR A 13 31.68 7.21 27.60
N ASP A 14 32.84 7.88 27.67
CA ASP A 14 32.93 9.20 28.28
C ASP A 14 32.34 10.25 27.32
N TYR A 15 31.04 10.52 27.48
CA TYR A 15 30.25 11.36 26.59
C TYR A 15 29.29 12.28 27.36
N ASP A 16 29.20 13.53 26.91
CA ASP A 16 28.31 14.56 27.44
C ASP A 16 27.25 14.94 26.39
N ILE A 17 25.95 14.78 26.71
CA ILE A 17 24.84 15.07 25.79
C ILE A 17 24.65 16.58 25.70
N ARG A 18 25.26 17.20 24.68
CA ARG A 18 25.07 18.62 24.39
C ARG A 18 24.14 18.82 23.20
N TYR A 19 23.05 19.56 23.43
CA TYR A 19 22.13 19.95 22.37
C TYR A 19 22.51 21.33 21.80
N TYR A 20 22.88 21.37 20.53
CA TYR A 20 23.19 22.61 19.81
C TYR A 20 22.13 22.91 18.76
N PRO A 21 21.14 23.78 19.04
CA PRO A 21 20.15 24.17 18.06
C PRO A 21 20.78 25.03 16.92
N GLY A 22 20.34 24.80 15.69
CA GLY A 22 20.68 25.67 14.54
C GLY A 22 21.80 25.15 13.64
N LYS A 23 22.73 26.04 13.26
CA LYS A 23 23.66 25.92 12.11
C LYS A 23 24.60 24.69 12.15
N VAL A 24 24.89 24.17 13.35
CA VAL A 24 25.75 22.99 13.53
C VAL A 24 25.05 21.69 13.11
N ASN A 25 23.71 21.66 13.18
CA ASN A 25 22.93 20.50 12.76
C ASN A 25 22.66 20.46 11.25
N VAL A 26 23.09 21.47 10.49
CA VAL A 26 22.82 21.53 9.04
C VAL A 26 23.53 20.38 8.31
N VAL A 27 24.76 20.05 8.72
CA VAL A 27 25.51 18.94 8.11
C VAL A 27 24.90 17.59 8.48
N THR A 28 24.55 17.38 9.75
CA THR A 28 23.93 16.13 10.22
C THR A 28 22.52 15.95 9.65
N ASP A 29 21.72 17.00 9.56
CA ASP A 29 20.40 16.99 8.92
C ASP A 29 20.52 16.73 7.41
N ALA A 30 21.45 17.40 6.71
CA ALA A 30 21.71 17.15 5.30
C ALA A 30 22.16 15.69 5.04
N LEU A 31 23.02 15.13 5.89
CA LEU A 31 23.45 13.73 5.80
C LEU A 31 22.33 12.75 6.16
N SER A 32 21.46 13.08 7.12
CA SER A 32 20.31 12.26 7.49
C SER A 32 19.23 12.24 6.42
N ARG A 33 19.07 13.36 5.68
CA ARG A 33 18.12 13.50 4.58
C ARG A 33 18.65 12.97 3.25
N LYS A 34 19.93 12.61 3.16
CA LYS A 34 20.47 11.93 1.99
C LYS A 34 19.64 10.67 1.78
N GLU A 35 18.95 10.63 0.65
CA GLU A 35 18.03 9.56 0.27
C GLU A 35 18.78 8.24 0.41
N ARG A 36 18.47 7.48 1.46
CA ARG A 36 18.97 6.12 1.58
C ARG A 36 18.33 5.39 0.43
N ASP A 37 19.16 4.82 -0.46
CA ASP A 37 18.68 3.92 -1.50
C ASP A 37 17.62 3.01 -0.88
N VAL A 38 16.38 3.16 -1.35
CA VAL A 38 15.25 2.35 -0.89
C VAL A 38 15.77 0.91 -0.90
N PRO A 39 15.86 0.23 0.26
CA PRO A 39 16.55 -1.05 0.34
C PRO A 39 16.01 -1.95 -0.75
N LEU A 40 16.87 -2.72 -1.43
CA LEU A 40 16.45 -3.58 -2.55
C LEU A 40 15.22 -4.43 -2.21
N ARG A 41 15.07 -4.82 -0.94
CA ARG A 41 13.88 -5.49 -0.39
C ARG A 41 12.60 -4.66 -0.50
N VAL A 42 12.63 -3.37 -0.18
CA VAL A 42 11.47 -2.47 -0.30
C VAL A 42 11.15 -2.24 -1.78
N ARG A 43 12.15 -2.01 -2.64
CA ARG A 43 11.93 -1.91 -4.10
C ARG A 43 11.33 -3.19 -4.68
N ALA A 44 11.85 -4.35 -4.28
CA ALA A 44 11.32 -5.66 -4.69
C ALA A 44 9.88 -5.86 -4.20
N LEU A 45 9.58 -5.54 -2.94
CA LEU A 45 8.22 -5.61 -2.39
C LEU A 45 7.24 -4.69 -3.12
N VAL A 46 7.67 -3.46 -3.44
CA VAL A 46 6.86 -2.52 -4.22
C VAL A 46 6.60 -3.08 -5.62
N MET A 47 7.59 -3.69 -6.28
CA MET A 47 7.40 -4.33 -7.58
C MET A 47 6.49 -5.55 -7.50
N THR A 48 6.65 -6.41 -6.50
CA THR A 48 5.78 -7.59 -6.33
C THR A 48 4.35 -7.17 -6.07
N ILE A 49 4.10 -6.20 -5.17
CA ILE A 49 2.75 -5.71 -4.90
C ILE A 49 2.16 -5.04 -6.14
N SER A 50 2.93 -4.17 -6.81
CA SER A 50 2.46 -3.45 -8.00
C SER A 50 2.14 -4.37 -9.18
N LEU A 51 2.83 -5.49 -9.34
CA LEU A 51 2.61 -6.42 -10.45
C LEU A 51 1.59 -7.52 -10.14
N ASP A 52 1.49 -7.92 -8.88
CA ASP A 52 0.66 -9.05 -8.47
C ASP A 52 -0.75 -8.60 -8.07
N LEU A 53 -0.87 -7.48 -7.35
CA LEU A 53 -2.16 -7.00 -6.87
C LEU A 53 -3.16 -6.70 -7.99
N PRO A 54 -2.80 -6.01 -9.10
CA PRO A 54 -3.73 -5.80 -10.21
C PRO A 54 -4.17 -7.11 -10.86
N LYS A 55 -3.29 -8.11 -10.94
CA LYS A 55 -3.62 -9.43 -11.50
C LYS A 55 -4.59 -10.19 -10.62
N GLN A 56 -4.37 -10.16 -9.30
CA GLN A 56 -5.27 -10.79 -8.33
C GLN A 56 -6.66 -10.13 -8.34
N ILE A 57 -6.71 -8.78 -8.39
CA ILE A 57 -7.95 -8.03 -8.49
C ILE A 57 -8.70 -8.42 -9.76
N LEU A 58 -8.04 -8.42 -10.91
CA LEU A 58 -8.65 -8.81 -12.18
C LEU A 58 -9.22 -10.24 -12.12
N ALA A 59 -8.45 -11.19 -11.58
CA ALA A 59 -8.89 -12.58 -11.43
C ALA A 59 -10.14 -12.69 -10.55
N ALA A 60 -10.16 -12.01 -9.40
CA ALA A 60 -11.30 -11.98 -8.50
C ALA A 60 -12.53 -11.31 -9.16
N GLN A 61 -12.33 -10.22 -9.91
CA GLN A 61 -13.41 -9.55 -10.64
C GLN A 61 -14.04 -10.47 -11.71
N ILE A 62 -13.21 -11.19 -12.46
CA ILE A 62 -13.67 -12.18 -13.46
C ILE A 62 -14.51 -13.27 -12.79
N GLU A 63 -14.07 -13.74 -11.63
CA GLU A 63 -14.78 -14.77 -10.88
C GLU A 63 -16.10 -14.29 -10.27
N ALA A 64 -16.15 -13.07 -9.76
CA ALA A 64 -17.36 -12.45 -9.23
C ALA A 64 -18.39 -12.14 -10.32
N LEU A 65 -17.95 -11.87 -11.56
CA LEU A 65 -18.83 -11.66 -12.71
C LEU A 65 -19.48 -12.94 -13.24
N LYS A 66 -19.13 -14.12 -12.70
CA LYS A 66 -19.81 -15.39 -13.04
C LYS A 66 -21.28 -15.33 -12.61
N PRO A 67 -22.21 -15.88 -13.40
CA PRO A 67 -23.66 -15.81 -13.12
C PRO A 67 -24.06 -16.41 -11.76
N GLU A 68 -23.28 -17.36 -11.26
CA GLU A 68 -23.47 -18.00 -9.95
C GLU A 68 -23.17 -17.06 -8.77
N ASN A 69 -22.22 -16.13 -8.96
CA ASN A 69 -21.70 -15.25 -7.91
C ASN A 69 -22.35 -13.85 -7.92
N LEU A 70 -22.86 -13.40 -9.08
CA LEU A 70 -23.47 -12.07 -9.26
C LEU A 70 -24.55 -11.73 -8.22
N LYS A 71 -25.37 -12.69 -7.81
CA LYS A 71 -26.44 -12.44 -6.81
C LYS A 71 -25.91 -12.06 -5.43
N LYS A 72 -24.73 -12.57 -5.06
CA LYS A 72 -24.09 -12.28 -3.77
C LYS A 72 -23.35 -10.95 -3.78
N GLU A 73 -22.96 -10.53 -4.98
CA GLU A 73 -22.19 -9.34 -5.24
C GLU A 73 -23.07 -8.09 -5.42
N ASP A 74 -24.39 -8.26 -5.48
CA ASP A 74 -25.32 -7.15 -5.62
C ASP A 74 -25.32 -6.26 -4.37
N VAL A 75 -24.62 -5.13 -4.46
CA VAL A 75 -24.61 -4.09 -3.41
C VAL A 75 -25.88 -3.23 -3.55
N GLY A 76 -27.02 -3.79 -3.15
CA GLY A 76 -28.29 -3.06 -3.08
C GLY A 76 -28.80 -2.57 -4.45
N GLY A 77 -28.72 -3.39 -5.49
CA GLY A 77 -29.11 -3.04 -6.86
C GLY A 77 -28.06 -2.25 -7.64
N MET A 78 -26.85 -2.06 -7.09
CA MET A 78 -25.75 -1.39 -7.79
C MET A 78 -25.14 -2.27 -8.89
N ILE A 79 -25.18 -3.59 -8.72
CA ILE A 79 -24.63 -4.56 -9.68
C ILE A 79 -25.82 -5.43 -10.13
N ARG A 80 -26.73 -4.79 -10.85
CA ARG A 80 -27.94 -5.40 -11.39
C ARG A 80 -27.61 -6.72 -12.12
N THR A 81 -28.31 -7.79 -11.76
CA THR A 81 -28.09 -9.15 -12.32
C THR A 81 -28.35 -9.26 -13.81
N ASP A 82 -29.14 -8.34 -14.35
CA ASP A 82 -29.56 -8.24 -15.75
C ASP A 82 -28.53 -7.52 -16.62
N ILE A 83 -27.81 -6.50 -16.11
CA ILE A 83 -26.83 -5.73 -16.90
C ILE A 83 -25.66 -5.21 -16.04
N PRO A 84 -24.74 -6.08 -15.59
CA PRO A 84 -23.59 -5.66 -14.77
C PRO A 84 -22.59 -4.78 -15.55
N LYS A 85 -22.55 -4.91 -16.88
CA LYS A 85 -21.61 -4.18 -17.75
C LYS A 85 -21.98 -2.71 -18.00
N GLU A 86 -23.20 -2.27 -17.67
CA GLU A 86 -23.62 -0.88 -17.90
C GLU A 86 -23.10 0.09 -16.81
N ARG A 87 -22.83 -0.40 -15.60
CA ARG A 87 -22.35 0.43 -14.48
C ARG A 87 -20.87 0.21 -14.16
N LEU A 88 -20.31 -0.92 -14.60
CA LEU A 88 -18.90 -1.21 -14.45
C LEU A 88 -18.15 -0.75 -15.70
N GLU A 89 -17.35 0.29 -15.53
CA GLU A 89 -16.55 0.85 -16.61
C GLU A 89 -15.19 0.14 -16.68
N PRO A 90 -14.80 -0.40 -17.84
CA PRO A 90 -13.48 -0.99 -18.00
C PRO A 90 -12.41 0.11 -18.11
N ARG A 91 -11.32 -0.04 -17.36
CA ARG A 91 -10.10 0.77 -17.53
C ARG A 91 -9.21 0.22 -18.64
N ALA A 92 -8.20 1.00 -19.01
CA ALA A 92 -7.18 0.60 -20.00
C ALA A 92 -6.37 -0.65 -19.62
N ASP A 93 -6.27 -0.96 -18.32
CA ASP A 93 -5.63 -2.15 -17.76
C ASP A 93 -6.57 -3.37 -17.67
N GLY A 94 -7.83 -3.23 -18.10
CA GLY A 94 -8.85 -4.28 -18.08
C GLY A 94 -9.62 -4.41 -16.76
N ASN A 95 -9.21 -3.68 -15.71
CA ASN A 95 -9.91 -3.70 -14.43
C ASN A 95 -11.25 -2.96 -14.50
N LEU A 96 -12.26 -3.49 -13.83
CA LEU A 96 -13.59 -2.90 -13.74
C LEU A 96 -13.68 -1.85 -12.64
N CYS A 97 -14.37 -0.75 -12.92
CA CYS A 97 -14.56 0.37 -12.00
C CYS A 97 -16.02 0.71 -11.78
N LEU A 98 -16.32 1.18 -10.58
CA LEU A 98 -17.63 1.69 -10.20
C LEU A 98 -17.45 3.11 -9.63
N ASN A 99 -18.07 4.11 -10.25
CA ASN A 99 -17.94 5.53 -9.87
C ASN A 99 -16.46 5.98 -9.76
N ASP A 100 -15.69 5.80 -10.84
CA ASP A 100 -14.26 6.16 -10.95
C ASP A 100 -13.30 5.43 -9.99
N ARG A 101 -13.78 4.47 -9.20
CA ARG A 101 -12.98 3.68 -8.25
C ARG A 101 -12.89 2.23 -8.70
N SER A 102 -11.75 1.59 -8.45
CA SER A 102 -11.60 0.16 -8.69
C SER A 102 -12.65 -0.61 -7.91
N TRP A 103 -13.44 -1.41 -8.60
CA TRP A 103 -14.45 -2.23 -7.96
C TRP A 103 -13.77 -3.44 -7.33
N LEU A 104 -13.90 -3.61 -6.02
CA LEU A 104 -13.37 -4.78 -5.32
C LEU A 104 -14.52 -5.74 -5.06
N PRO A 105 -14.47 -6.97 -5.61
CA PRO A 105 -15.51 -7.95 -5.37
C PRO A 105 -15.49 -8.42 -3.93
N CYS A 106 -16.66 -8.79 -3.40
CA CYS A 106 -16.80 -9.39 -2.06
C CYS A 106 -16.33 -10.87 -2.04
N TYR A 107 -16.05 -11.43 -3.21
CA TYR A 107 -15.55 -12.79 -3.37
C TYR A 107 -14.03 -12.86 -3.08
N GLY A 108 -13.63 -13.65 -2.08
CA GLY A 108 -12.21 -13.85 -1.75
C GLY A 108 -11.84 -13.91 -0.27
N ASP A 109 -12.80 -13.79 0.66
CA ASP A 109 -12.62 -14.01 2.11
C ASP A 109 -13.19 -15.36 2.59
#